data_AF-A0A531I6Z8-F1
#
_entry.id   AF-A0A531I6Z8-F1
#
_cell.length_a   1.000
_cell.length_b   1.000
_cell.length_c   1.000
_cell.angle_alpha   90.00
_cell.angle_beta   90.00
_cell.angle_gamma   90.00
#
_symmetry.space_group_name_H-M   'P 1'
#
loop_
_entity.id
_entity.type
_entity.pdbx_description
1 polymer ?
#
loop_
_entity_poly.entity_id
_entity_poly.type
_entity_poly.pdbx_seq_one_letter_code
_entity_poly.pdbx_strand_id
1 'polypeptide(L)' 'MNDKINTLEELLNDPMIRLVMERDRVQPAELRTLLEEKVRDRAAEEPQLPPAHVVAKTCLQQWLRG' A
#
# COMPACT_ATOMS: atom_id res chain seq x y z
N MET A 1 23.10 13.28 -5.64
CA MET A 1 22.44 12.54 -4.55
C MET A 1 21.29 11.80 -5.21
N ASN A 2 21.13 10.50 -4.96
CA ASN A 2 20.03 9.74 -5.57
C ASN A 2 18.79 10.05 -4.73
N ASP A 3 18.13 11.16 -5.04
CA ASP A 3 17.12 11.81 -4.17
C ASP A 3 15.77 11.08 -4.12
N LYS A 4 15.74 9.81 -4.54
CA LYS A 4 14.51 9.01 -4.63
C LYS A 4 14.68 7.72 -3.87
N ILE A 5 14.15 7.72 -2.66
CA ILE A 5 13.88 6.52 -1.87
C ILE A 5 12.62 5.89 -2.47
N ASN A 6 12.77 4.72 -3.09
CA ASN A 6 11.67 4.05 -3.81
C ASN A 6 11.04 2.93 -2.98
N THR A 7 11.70 2.50 -1.92
CA THR A 7 11.23 1.42 -1.05
C THR A 7 11.22 1.84 0.41
N LEU A 8 10.32 1.24 1.19
CA LEU A 8 10.29 1.43 2.64
C LEU A 8 11.62 1.00 3.28
N GLU A 9 12.25 -0.06 2.75
CA GLU A 9 13.53 -0.56 3.26
C GLU A 9 14.65 0.46 3.06
N GLU A 10 14.71 1.13 1.91
CA GLU A 10 15.65 2.24 1.70
C GLU A 10 15.42 3.39 2.69
N LEU A 11 14.14 3.71 2.98
CA LEU A 11 13.78 4.76 3.94
C LEU A 11 14.24 4.42 5.37
N LEU A 12 13.97 3.19 5.83
CA LEU A 12 14.31 2.74 7.18
C LEU A 12 15.83 2.53 7.37
N ASN A 13 16.57 2.40 6.26
CA ASN A 13 18.02 2.26 6.26
C ASN A 13 18.76 3.59 6.04
N ASP A 14 18.05 4.68 5.73
CA ASP A 14 18.65 5.99 5.58
C ASP A 14 19.25 6.49 6.92
N PRO A 15 20.52 6.95 6.92
CA PRO A 15 21.19 7.39 8.14
C PRO A 15 20.50 8.56 8.84
N MET A 16 19.97 9.52 8.09
CA MET A 16 19.29 10.69 8.68
C MET A 16 17.99 10.25 9.34
N ILE A 17 17.23 9.38 8.68
CA ILE A 17 15.96 8.87 9.20
C ILE A 17 16.19 8.03 10.45
N ARG A 18 17.19 7.15 10.48
CA ARG A 18 17.52 6.38 11.67
C ARG A 18 17.83 7.25 12.89
N LEU A 19 18.57 8.34 12.70
CA LEU A 19 18.86 9.30 13.78
C LEU A 19 17.58 9.95 14.33
N VAL A 20 16.64 10.32 13.46
CA VAL A 20 15.35 10.88 13.87
C VAL A 20 14.50 9.85 14.61
N MET A 21 14.46 8.61 14.11
CA MET A 21 13.74 7.52 14.75
C MET A 21 14.28 7.21 16.13
N GLU A 22 15.61 7.16 16.29
CA GLU A 22 16.25 6.93 17.59
C GLU A 22 15.91 8.04 18.59
N ARG A 23 15.99 9.31 18.16
CA ARG A 23 15.60 10.47 18.97
C ARG A 23 14.16 10.35 19.48
N ASP A 24 13.26 9.91 18.61
CA ASP A 24 11.83 9.77 18.89
C ASP A 24 11.46 8.39 19.47
N ARG A 25 12.48 7.55 19.77
CA ARG A 25 12.34 6.19 20.32
C ARG A 25 11.51 5.24 19.46
N VAL A 26 11.52 5.45 18.15
CA VAL A 26 10.84 4.60 17.17
C VAL A 26 11.78 3.47 16.73
N GLN A 27 11.31 2.23 16.83
CA GLN A 27 12.03 1.07 16.32
C GLN A 27 11.66 0.80 14.84
N PRO A 28 12.63 0.73 13.91
CA PRO A 28 12.34 0.51 12.49
C PRO A 28 11.58 -0.78 12.19
N ALA A 29 11.90 -1.87 12.90
CA ALA A 29 11.25 -3.16 12.72
C ALA A 29 9.76 -3.09 13.10
N GLU A 30 9.43 -2.41 14.20
CA GLU A 30 8.04 -2.24 14.64
C GLU A 30 7.25 -1.37 13.67
N LEU A 31 7.84 -0.25 13.21
CA LEU A 31 7.22 0.62 12.22
C LEU A 31 6.93 -0.13 10.91
N ARG A 32 7.85 -1.00 10.48
CA ARG A 32 7.68 -1.84 9.30
C ARG A 32 6.47 -2.76 9.45
N THR A 33 6.39 -3.51 10.55
CA THR A 33 5.27 -4.42 10.80
C THR A 33 3.92 -3.68 10.81
N LEU A 34 3.85 -2.54 11.48
CA LEU A 34 2.63 -1.72 11.52
C LEU A 34 2.19 -1.24 10.13
N LEU A 35 3.13 -0.82 9.29
CA LEU A 35 2.83 -0.37 7.94
C LEU A 35 2.41 -1.55 7.03
N GLU A 36 3.08 -2.70 7.15
CA GLU A 36 2.73 -3.92 6.42
C GLU A 36 1.34 -4.47 6.81
N GLU A 37 0.95 -4.35 8.07
CA GLU A 37 -0.40 -4.69 8.54
C GLU A 37 -1.45 -3.75 7.95
N LYS A 38 -1.24 -2.43 8.03
CA LYS A 38 -2.19 -1.45 7.45
C LYS A 38 -2.34 -1.56 5.94
N VAL A 39 -1.29 -1.94 5.22
CA VAL A 39 -1.38 -2.19 3.77
C VAL A 39 -2.26 -3.41 3.48
N ARG A 40 -2.15 -4.48 4.30
CA ARG A 40 -3.02 -5.65 4.18
C ARG A 40 -4.48 -5.31 4.45
N ASP A 41 -4.75 -4.49 5.47
CA ASP A 41 -6.12 -4.04 5.77
C ASP A 41 -6.70 -3.18 4.65
N ARG A 42 -5.92 -2.26 4.08
CA ARG A 42 -6.35 -1.45 2.92
C ARG A 42 -6.61 -2.28 1.66
N ALA A 43 -5.78 -3.30 1.41
CA ALA A 43 -6.00 -4.22 0.30
C ALA A 43 -7.25 -5.11 0.50
N ALA A 44 -7.68 -5.31 1.75
CA ALA A 44 -8.93 -5.98 2.08
C ALA A 44 -10.16 -5.04 2.02
N GLU A 45 -9.97 -3.73 2.26
CA GLU A 45 -11.03 -2.71 2.20
C GLU A 45 -11.27 -2.13 0.80
N GLU A 46 -10.28 -2.13 -0.11
CA GLU A 46 -10.55 -1.79 -1.50
C GLU A 46 -11.53 -2.82 -2.07
N PRO A 47 -12.71 -2.40 -2.59
CA PRO A 47 -13.57 -3.32 -3.28
C PRO A 47 -12.76 -3.94 -4.40
N GLN A 48 -12.61 -5.27 -4.37
CA GLN A 48 -12.00 -6.05 -5.44
C GLN A 48 -12.91 -5.94 -6.66
N LEU A 49 -12.85 -4.79 -7.33
CA LEU A 49 -13.62 -4.55 -8.53
C LEU A 49 -13.15 -5.58 -9.55
N PRO A 50 -14.08 -6.38 -10.10
CA PRO A 50 -13.69 -7.32 -11.13
C PRO A 50 -13.12 -6.53 -12.32
N PRO A 51 -12.20 -7.13 -13.09
CA PRO A 51 -11.61 -6.48 -14.25
C PRO A 51 -12.67 -5.83 -15.15
N ALA A 52 -12.36 -4.68 -15.74
CA ALA A 52 -13.34 -3.87 -16.49
C ALA A 52 -14.14 -4.66 -17.56
N HIS A 53 -13.52 -5.67 -18.18
CA HIS A 53 -14.17 -6.53 -19.16
C HIS A 53 -15.24 -7.47 -18.59
N VAL A 54 -15.18 -7.78 -17.29
CA VAL A 54 -16.20 -8.55 -16.56
C VAL A 54 -17.42 -7.66 -16.33
N VAL A 55 -17.21 -6.45 -15.80
CA VAL A 55 -18.27 -5.45 -15.54
C VAL A 55 -19.04 -5.13 -16.83
N ALA A 56 -18.32 -4.89 -17.93
CA ALA A 56 -18.94 -4.57 -19.23
C ALA A 56 -19.88 -5.69 -19.73
N LYS A 57 -19.51 -6.97 -19.56
CA LYS A 57 -20.35 -8.10 -19.95
C LYS A 57 -21.61 -8.20 -19.10
N THR A 58 -21.51 -7.99 -17.79
CA THR A 58 -22.66 -8.07 -16.88
C THR A 58 -23.66 -6.95 -17.15
N CYS A 59 -23.18 -5.71 -17.35
CA CYS A 59 -24.03 -4.58 -17.69
C CYS A 59 -24.75 -4.78 -19.03
N LEU A 60 -24.04 -5.27 -20.06
CA LEU A 60 -24.64 -5.57 -21.37
C LEU A 60 -25.72 -6.65 -21.26
N GLN A 61 -25.48 -7.71 -20.51
CA GLN A 61 -26.46 -8.78 -20.30
C GLN A 61 -27.72 -8.30 -19.55
N GLN A 62 -27.56 -7.41 -18.57
CA GLN A 62 -28.69 -6.81 -17.86
C GLN A 62 -29.49 -5.87 -18.77
N TRP A 63 -28.81 -5.08 -19.60
CA TRP A 63 -29.46 -4.16 -20.54
C TRP A 63 -30.27 -4.90 -21.63
N LEU A 64 -29.75 -6.02 -22.13
CA LEU A 64 -30.45 -6.85 -23.13
C LEU A 64 -31.60 -7.70 -22.57
N ARG A 65 -31.76 -7.76 -21.23
CA ARG A 65 -32.85 -8.47 -20.54
C ARG A 65 -33.97 -7.53 -20.04
N GLY A 66 -33.88 -6.23 -20.36
CA GLY A 66 -34.92 -5.23 -20.12
C GLY A 66 -35.97 -5.21 -21.23
#